data_AF-M8BBJ5-F1
#
_entry.id   AF-M8BBJ5-F1
#
_cell.length_a   1.000
_cell.length_b   1.000
_cell.length_c   1.000
_cell.angle_alpha   90.00
_cell.angle_beta   90.00
_cell.angle_gamma   90.00
#
_symmetry.space_group_name_H-M   'P 1'
#
loop_
_entity.id
_entity.type
_entity.pdbx_description
1 polymer ?
#
loop_
_entity_poly.entity_id
_entity_poly.type
_entity_poly.pdbx_seq_one_letter_code
_entity_poly.pdbx_strand_id
1 'polypeptide(L)'
;MKLSPIKFLDPIHVERIFRRCNVDSGLIVHEVSHGSVADELGVRPGDIIDSVNGEHIATTIELENLLMRICESHLDEGGVIGSCVDIPFTFISTAKGLMFIYSYKTFISRLTTRNEGNAEI
;
A
#
# COMPACT_ATOMS: atom_id res chain seq x y z
N MET A 1 0.95 -9.58 -2.43
CA MET A 1 0.34 -8.72 -3.46
C MET A 1 1.44 -8.07 -4.28
N LYS A 2 1.23 -7.86 -5.58
CA LYS A 2 2.16 -7.20 -6.48
C LYS A 2 1.55 -5.90 -6.99
N LEU A 3 2.31 -4.81 -6.92
CA LEU A 3 1.86 -3.46 -7.22
C LEU A 3 2.76 -2.79 -8.26
N SER A 4 2.21 -1.86 -9.04
CA SER A 4 3.04 -0.91 -9.77
C SER A 4 2.41 0.49 -9.79
N PRO A 5 3.22 1.55 -9.92
CA PRO A 5 2.71 2.88 -10.20
C PRO A 5 1.85 2.93 -11.47
N ILE A 6 0.74 3.67 -11.43
CA ILE A 6 -0.14 3.90 -12.60
C ILE A 6 0.64 4.58 -13.73
N LYS A 7 1.60 5.45 -13.40
CA LYS A 7 2.46 6.15 -14.38
C LYS A 7 3.29 5.23 -15.28
N PHE A 8 3.40 3.94 -14.96
CA PHE A 8 4.11 2.96 -15.79
C PHE A 8 3.19 2.19 -16.76
N LEU A 9 1.88 2.45 -16.73
CA LEU A 9 0.93 1.87 -17.68
C LEU A 9 0.94 2.63 -19.02
N ASP A 10 0.52 1.98 -20.09
CA ASP A 10 0.32 2.65 -21.38
C ASP A 10 -0.68 3.81 -21.25
N PRO A 11 -0.53 4.90 -22.02
CA PRO A 11 -1.43 6.06 -21.96
C PRO A 11 -2.91 5.72 -22.10
N ILE A 12 -3.25 4.70 -22.92
CA ILE A 12 -4.64 4.24 -23.10
C ILE A 12 -5.20 3.66 -21.79
N HIS A 13 -4.39 2.93 -21.04
CA HIS A 13 -4.79 2.37 -19.75
C HIS A 13 -4.98 3.48 -18.70
N VAL A 14 -4.06 4.45 -18.66
CA VAL A 14 -4.14 5.60 -17.76
C VAL A 14 -5.40 6.43 -18.03
N GLU A 15 -5.66 6.80 -19.30
CA GLU A 15 -6.85 7.55 -19.69
C GLU A 15 -8.15 6.81 -19.31
N ARG A 16 -8.18 5.49 -19.51
CA ARG A 16 -9.35 4.67 -19.16
C ARG A 16 -9.60 4.63 -17.65
N ILE A 17 -8.52 4.54 -16.86
CA ILE A 17 -8.61 4.60 -15.39
C ILE A 17 -9.13 5.97 -14.97
N PHE A 18 -8.51 7.05 -15.48
CA PHE A 18 -8.89 8.42 -15.16
C PHE A 18 -10.37 8.67 -15.45
N ARG A 19 -10.87 8.30 -16.64
CA ARG A 19 -12.29 8.50 -16.99
C ARG A 19 -13.27 7.72 -16.12
N ARG A 20 -12.88 6.56 -15.61
CA ARG A 20 -13.77 5.68 -14.82
C ARG A 20 -13.73 5.97 -13.33
N CYS A 21 -12.55 6.32 -12.84
CA CYS A 21 -12.24 6.35 -11.41
C CYS A 21 -11.87 7.75 -10.93
N ASN A 22 -11.65 8.70 -11.84
CA ASN A 22 -11.20 10.07 -11.54
C ASN A 22 -9.91 10.10 -10.70
N VAL A 23 -8.97 9.22 -11.03
CA VAL A 23 -7.62 9.15 -10.46
C VAL A 23 -6.58 9.09 -11.59
N ASP A 24 -5.53 9.88 -11.46
CA ASP A 24 -4.39 9.97 -12.39
C ASP A 24 -3.09 9.38 -11.82
N SER A 25 -3.10 9.05 -10.53
CA SER A 25 -1.98 8.58 -9.73
C SER A 25 -2.46 7.52 -8.73
N GLY A 26 -1.52 6.73 -8.20
CA GLY A 26 -1.84 5.54 -7.40
C GLY A 26 -0.98 4.34 -7.76
N LEU A 27 -1.22 3.25 -7.03
CA LEU A 27 -0.64 1.94 -7.31
C LEU A 27 -1.71 0.98 -7.84
N ILE A 28 -1.51 0.40 -9.02
CA ILE A 28 -2.39 -0.65 -9.54
C ILE A 28 -1.99 -2.01 -8.98
N VAL A 29 -3.00 -2.80 -8.60
CA VAL A 29 -2.84 -4.18 -8.14
C VAL A 29 -2.72 -5.10 -9.34
N HIS A 30 -1.59 -5.80 -9.48
CA HIS A 30 -1.40 -6.79 -10.55
C HIS A 30 -1.78 -8.18 -10.12
N GLU A 31 -1.41 -8.55 -8.89
CA GLU A 31 -1.57 -9.91 -8.39
C GLU A 31 -1.93 -9.86 -6.91
N VAL A 32 -2.95 -10.64 -6.52
CA VAL A 32 -3.35 -10.86 -5.13
C VAL A 32 -3.09 -12.33 -4.82
N SER A 33 -2.39 -12.58 -3.72
CA SER A 33 -2.08 -13.94 -3.28
C SER A 33 -3.35 -14.58 -2.70
N HIS A 34 -3.66 -15.81 -3.11
CA HIS A 34 -4.84 -16.51 -2.62
C HIS A 34 -4.80 -16.72 -1.10
N GLY A 35 -5.92 -16.47 -0.41
CA GLY A 35 -6.01 -16.57 1.05
C GLY A 35 -5.24 -15.47 1.81
N SER A 36 -4.78 -14.42 1.12
CA SER A 36 -4.24 -13.23 1.80
C SER A 36 -5.36 -12.32 2.30
N VAL A 37 -5.04 -11.41 3.22
CA VAL A 37 -5.97 -10.39 3.72
C VAL A 37 -6.62 -9.63 2.56
N ALA A 38 -5.85 -9.27 1.53
CA ALA A 38 -6.38 -8.61 0.34
C ALA A 38 -7.38 -9.48 -0.43
N ASP A 39 -7.16 -10.80 -0.52
CA ASP A 39 -8.07 -11.73 -1.18
C ASP A 39 -9.40 -11.88 -0.42
N GLU A 40 -9.29 -12.04 0.90
CA GLU A 40 -10.44 -12.14 1.81
C GLU A 40 -11.29 -10.87 1.82
N LEU A 41 -10.65 -9.71 1.72
CA LEU A 41 -11.30 -8.40 1.59
C LEU A 41 -11.80 -8.12 0.16
N GLY A 42 -11.63 -9.06 -0.77
CA GLY A 42 -12.19 -8.94 -2.11
C GLY A 42 -11.43 -7.98 -3.03
N VAL A 43 -10.20 -7.59 -2.70
CA VAL A 43 -9.29 -6.86 -3.59
C VAL A 43 -8.95 -7.77 -4.76
N ARG A 44 -8.95 -7.22 -5.98
CA ARG A 44 -8.70 -7.97 -7.21
C ARG A 44 -7.63 -7.28 -8.06
N PRO A 45 -6.95 -8.05 -8.94
CA PRO A 45 -6.14 -7.47 -10.01
C PRO A 45 -6.92 -6.40 -10.79
N GLY A 46 -6.30 -5.25 -10.98
CA GLY A 46 -6.89 -4.07 -11.60
C GLY A 46 -7.47 -3.06 -10.61
N ASP A 47 -7.65 -3.38 -9.33
CA ASP A 47 -7.97 -2.37 -8.32
C ASP A 47 -6.78 -1.42 -8.10
N ILE A 48 -7.07 -0.22 -7.61
CA ILE A 48 -6.08 0.83 -7.38
C ILE A 48 -6.00 1.13 -5.89
N ILE A 49 -4.78 1.21 -5.35
CA ILE A 49 -4.52 1.83 -4.05
C ILE A 49 -4.32 3.32 -4.31
N ASP A 50 -5.22 4.12 -3.79
CA ASP A 50 -5.22 5.58 -3.93
C ASP A 50 -4.48 6.25 -2.77
N SER A 51 -4.80 5.86 -1.54
CA SER A 51 -4.26 6.47 -0.33
C SER A 51 -4.10 5.46 0.80
N VAL A 52 -3.21 5.77 1.73
CA VAL A 52 -2.97 5.01 2.96
C VAL A 52 -2.98 5.99 4.12
N ASN A 53 -3.72 5.67 5.18
CA ASN A 53 -3.91 6.56 6.32
C ASN A 53 -4.38 7.98 5.93
N GLY A 54 -5.14 8.10 4.84
CA GLY A 54 -5.59 9.38 4.28
C GLY A 54 -4.54 10.16 3.48
N GLU A 55 -3.30 9.67 3.38
CA GLU A 55 -2.24 10.25 2.53
C GLU A 55 -2.24 9.58 1.15
N HIS A 56 -2.35 10.37 0.07
CA HIS A 56 -2.26 9.86 -1.31
C HIS A 56 -0.85 9.34 -1.63
N ILE A 57 -0.78 8.25 -2.39
CA ILE A 57 0.48 7.65 -2.83
C ILE A 57 0.52 7.48 -4.34
N ALA A 58 1.69 7.63 -4.95
CA ALA A 58 1.91 7.41 -6.38
C ALA A 58 2.99 6.35 -6.65
N THR A 59 3.82 6.04 -5.67
CA THR A 59 4.93 5.08 -5.81
C THR A 59 5.00 4.06 -4.68
N THR A 60 5.65 2.92 -4.93
CA THR A 60 5.89 1.90 -3.90
C THR A 60 6.83 2.42 -2.81
N ILE A 61 7.76 3.32 -3.16
CA ILE A 61 8.66 3.97 -2.21
C ILE A 61 7.87 4.88 -1.25
N GLU A 62 6.93 5.66 -1.76
CA GLU A 62 6.04 6.48 -0.90
C GLU A 62 5.20 5.62 0.03
N LEU A 63 4.65 4.52 -0.47
CA LEU A 63 3.94 3.55 0.35
C LEU A 63 4.82 2.99 1.48
N GLU A 64 6.04 2.53 1.16
CA GLU A 64 6.98 1.99 2.13
C GLU A 64 7.38 3.03 3.19
N ASN A 65 7.71 4.25 2.75
CA ASN A 65 8.06 5.36 3.64
C ASN A 65 6.91 5.75 4.57
N LEU A 66 5.68 5.76 4.05
CA LEU A 66 4.50 6.09 4.82
C LEU A 66 4.20 5.01 5.88
N LEU A 67 4.31 3.74 5.51
CA LEU A 67 4.16 2.64 6.46
C LEU A 67 5.23 2.69 7.56
N MET A 68 6.48 2.99 7.21
CA MET A 68 7.55 3.19 8.19
C MET A 68 7.24 4.34 9.14
N ARG A 69 6.86 5.52 8.60
CA ARG A 69 6.48 6.69 9.40
C ARG A 69 5.33 6.40 10.37
N ILE A 70 4.30 5.68 9.94
CA ILE A 70 3.16 5.31 10.80
C ILE A 70 3.63 4.39 11.94
N CYS A 71 4.50 3.42 11.63
CA CYS A 71 5.03 2.50 12.63
C CYS A 71 5.93 3.21 13.65
N GLU A 72 6.79 4.12 13.20
CA GLU A 72 7.65 4.97 14.06
C GLU A 72 6.80 5.86 14.97
N SER A 73 5.81 6.56 14.40
CA SER A 73 4.92 7.44 15.17
C SER A 73 4.17 6.68 16.28
N HIS A 74 3.73 5.44 15.99
CA HIS A 74 3.07 4.60 17.00
C HIS A 74 4.00 4.22 18.15
N LEU A 75 5.30 4.00 17.90
CA LEU A 75 6.28 3.74 18.95
C LEU A 75 6.56 5.00 19.79
N ASP A 76 6.64 6.16 19.15
CA ASP A 76 6.87 7.45 19.82
C ASP A 76 5.70 7.85 20.73
N GLU A 77 4.47 7.47 20.38
CA GLU A 77 3.26 7.67 21.18
C GLU A 77 3.11 6.66 22.33
N GLY A 78 4.13 5.82 22.58
CA GLY A 78 4.16 4.84 23.67
C GLY A 78 3.70 3.44 23.27
N GLY A 79 3.56 3.16 21.97
CA GLY A 79 3.38 1.82 21.45
C GLY A 79 4.55 0.91 21.79
N VAL A 80 4.26 -0.38 22.01
CA VAL A 80 5.29 -1.38 22.31
C VAL A 80 5.63 -2.21 21.08
N ILE A 81 6.89 -2.65 20.99
CA ILE A 81 7.28 -3.68 20.03
C ILE A 81 6.43 -4.92 20.28
N GLY A 82 5.89 -5.50 19.22
CA GLY A 82 4.96 -6.61 19.27
C GLY A 82 3.49 -6.20 19.38
N SER A 83 3.19 -4.90 19.38
CA SER A 83 1.82 -4.41 19.19
C SER A 83 1.44 -4.36 17.70
N CYS A 84 0.14 -4.28 17.44
CA CYS A 84 -0.40 -4.13 16.09
C CYS A 84 -0.96 -2.72 15.90
N VAL A 85 -0.82 -2.19 14.69
CA VAL A 85 -1.45 -0.95 14.24
C VAL A 85 -2.40 -1.27 13.09
N ASP A 86 -3.64 -0.79 13.18
CA ASP A 86 -4.61 -0.89 12.09
C ASP A 86 -4.43 0.31 11.16
N ILE A 87 -3.93 0.06 9.95
CA ILE A 87 -3.63 1.09 8.97
C ILE A 87 -4.71 1.06 7.88
N PRO A 88 -5.53 2.11 7.73
CA PRO A 88 -6.56 2.14 6.70
C PRO A 88 -5.94 2.40 5.33
N PHE A 89 -6.37 1.64 4.34
CA PHE A 89 -6.03 1.78 2.93
C PHE A 89 -7.30 2.09 2.16
N THR A 90 -7.22 3.04 1.25
CA THR A 90 -8.28 3.38 0.30
C THR A 90 -8.00 2.70 -1.03
N PHE A 91 -8.93 1.84 -1.43
CA PHE A 91 -8.93 1.17 -2.72
C PHE A 91 -10.02 1.72 -3.62
N ILE A 92 -9.77 1.75 -4.92
CA ILE A 92 -10.76 2.07 -5.94
C ILE A 92 -10.88 0.89 -6.89
N SER A 93 -12.08 0.34 -7.03
CA SER A 93 -12.31 -0.75 -7.97
C SER A 93 -12.53 -0.21 -9.38
N THR A 94 -11.65 -0.57 -10.31
CA THR A 94 -11.74 -0.11 -11.70
C THR A 94 -12.87 -0.77 -12.49
N ALA A 95 -13.37 -1.91 -12.03
CA ALA A 95 -14.51 -2.60 -12.61
C ALA A 95 -15.85 -1.96 -12.20
N LYS A 96 -15.96 -1.48 -10.97
CA LYS A 96 -17.21 -0.95 -10.38
C LYS A 96 -17.24 0.58 -10.25
N GLY A 97 -16.10 1.24 -10.34
CA GLY A 97 -15.96 2.68 -10.03
C GLY A 97 -16.23 3.02 -8.57
N LEU A 98 -16.16 2.04 -7.67
CA LEU A 98 -16.51 2.19 -6.26
C LEU A 98 -15.26 2.23 -5.39
N MET A 99 -15.24 3.16 -4.44
CA MET A 99 -14.20 3.28 -3.43
C MET A 99 -14.52 2.37 -2.24
N PHE A 100 -13.52 1.67 -1.73
CA PHE A 100 -13.59 0.81 -0.56
C PHE A 100 -12.44 1.16 0.37
N ILE A 101 -12.69 1.15 1.68
CA ILE A 101 -11.65 1.38 2.68
C ILE A 101 -11.48 0.09 3.48
N TYR A 102 -10.23 -0.35 3.60
CA TYR A 102 -9.86 -1.56 4.32
C TYR A 102 -8.73 -1.27 5.28
N SER A 103 -8.84 -1.71 6.53
CA SER A 103 -7.75 -1.62 7.50
C SER A 103 -6.87 -2.87 7.43
N TYR A 104 -5.59 -2.66 7.17
CA TYR A 104 -4.57 -3.70 7.26
C TYR A 104 -3.90 -3.61 8.61
N LYS A 105 -3.94 -4.73 9.34
CA LYS A 105 -3.27 -4.84 10.63
C LYS A 105 -1.80 -5.12 10.43
N THR A 106 -0.96 -4.15 10.71
CA THR A 106 0.49 -4.25 10.62
C THR A 106 1.06 -4.56 12.00
N PHE A 107 1.93 -5.56 12.08
CA PHE A 107 2.62 -5.92 13.32
C PHE A 107 3.90 -5.11 13.45
N ILE A 108 4.03 -4.37 14.55
CA ILE A 108 5.23 -3.59 14.85
C ILE A 108 6.30 -4.55 15.32
N SER A 109 7.26 -4.82 14.44
CA SER A 109 8.46 -5.59 14.75
C SER A 109 9.67 -4.67 14.76
N ARG A 110 10.68 -5.03 15.56
CA ARG A 110 11.94 -4.30 15.56
C ARG A 110 12.59 -4.48 14.19
N LEU A 111 12.57 -3.43 13.36
CA LEU A 111 13.40 -3.40 12.17
C LEU A 111 14.85 -3.37 12.66
N THR A 112 15.57 -4.49 12.52
CA THR A 112 17.03 -4.48 12.72
C THR A 112 17.59 -3.52 11.68
N THR A 113 18.02 -2.34 12.11
CA THR A 113 18.83 -1.45 11.30
C THR A 113 20.07 -2.23 10.88
N ARG A 114 20.06 -2.74 9.65
CA ARG A 114 21.26 -3.28 9.04
C ARG A 114 22.08 -2.08 8.62
N ASN A 115 23.02 -1.65 9.45
CA ASN A 115 24.11 -0.80 9.00
C ASN A 115 25.45 -1.19 9.65
N GLU A 116 26.39 -1.47 8.75
CA GLU A 116 27.86 -1.48 8.83
C GLU A 116 28.61 -2.54 9.69
N GLY A 117 29.56 -3.22 9.02
CA GLY A 117 30.74 -3.82 9.68
C GLY A 117 30.96 -5.33 9.48
N ASN A 118 31.36 -5.75 8.29
CA ASN A 118 32.59 -6.54 8.12
C ASN A 118 32.90 -6.86 6.65
N ALA A 119 34.06 -6.34 6.23
CA ALA A 119 34.90 -6.90 5.18
C ALA A 119 35.34 -8.33 5.57
N GLU A 120 35.71 -9.13 4.56
CA GLU A 120 36.63 -10.30 4.57
C GLU A 120 36.50 -11.26 5.78
N ILE A 121 36.23 -12.56 5.61
CA ILE A 121 37.02 -13.61 4.93
C ILE A 121 36.07 -14.72 4.49
#